data_AF-A0A2N2U1D7-F1
#
_entry.id   AF-A0A2N2U1D7-F1
#
_cell.length_a   1.000
_cell.length_b   1.000
_cell.length_c   1.000
_cell.angle_alpha   90.00
_cell.angle_beta   90.00
_cell.angle_gamma   90.00
#
_symmetry.space_group_name_H-M   'P 1'
#
loop_
_entity.id
_entity.type
_entity.pdbx_description
1 polymer ?
#
loop_
_entity_poly.entity_id
_entity_poly.type
_entity_poly.pdbx_seq_one_letter_code
_entity_poly.pdbx_strand_id
1 'polypeptide(L)' 'QVGVTRGASLILNLPGQPKAIKETLDGVFAAVPYCIDLIGGPYLDARPDTIAVFRPKSALRPAP' A
#
# COMPACT_ATOMS: atom_id res chain seq x y z
N GLN A 1 8.50 10.60 -5.73
CA GLN A 1 7.08 10.98 -5.89
C GLN A 1 6.59 11.67 -4.64
N VAL A 2 5.53 12.46 -4.75
CA VAL A 2 4.81 13.01 -3.60
C VAL A 2 3.57 12.15 -3.37
N GLY A 3 3.33 11.74 -2.13
CA GLY A 3 2.10 11.11 -1.66
C GLY A 3 1.51 11.94 -0.53
N VAL A 4 0.19 12.05 -0.48
CA VAL A 4 -0.51 12.83 0.56
C VAL A 4 -1.69 12.04 1.13
N THR A 5 -2.10 12.41 2.34
CA THR A 5 -3.29 11.85 3.01
C THR A 5 -4.40 12.89 3.03
N ARG A 6 -5.64 12.47 2.79
CA ARG A 6 -6.86 13.28 2.95
C ARG A 6 -7.88 12.47 3.74
N GLY A 7 -8.02 12.78 5.04
CA GLY A 7 -8.77 11.90 5.95
C GLY A 7 -8.17 10.49 5.95
N ALA A 8 -9.01 9.46 5.80
CA ALA A 8 -8.59 8.07 5.70
C ALA A 8 -8.22 7.62 4.27
N SER A 9 -7.93 8.55 3.34
CA SER A 9 -7.54 8.26 1.96
C SER A 9 -6.07 8.60 1.70
N LEU A 10 -5.35 7.69 1.06
CA LEU A 10 -3.99 7.89 0.56
C LEU A 10 -4.03 8.22 -0.94
N ILE A 11 -3.34 9.29 -1.36
CA ILE A 11 -3.24 9.74 -2.75
C ILE A 11 -1.77 9.64 -3.17
N LEU A 12 -1.50 8.88 -4.23
CA LEU A 12 -0.15 8.66 -4.77
C LEU A 12 -0.09 9.11 -6.24
N ASN A 13 0.83 10.01 -6.56
CA ASN A 13 1.01 10.50 -7.93
C ASN A 13 1.94 9.59 -8.72
N LEU A 14 1.43 8.75 -9.61
CA LEU A 14 2.20 7.83 -10.45
C LEU A 14 2.73 8.50 -11.73
N PRO A 15 3.81 7.98 -12.36
CA PRO A 15 4.28 8.44 -13.67
C PRO A 15 3.26 8.10 -14.78
N GLY A 16 3.37 8.75 -15.95
CA GLY A 16 2.40 8.56 -17.04
C GLY A 16 2.63 7.34 -17.93
N GLN A 17 3.83 6.75 -17.94
CA GLN A 17 4.15 5.60 -18.78
C GLN A 17 3.78 4.28 -18.08
N PRO A 18 3.08 3.32 -18.74
CA PRO A 18 2.66 2.06 -18.12
C PRO A 18 3.78 1.25 -17.47
N LYS A 19 4.96 1.20 -18.11
CA LYS A 19 6.14 0.53 -17.55
C LYS A 19 6.57 1.17 -16.23
N ALA A 20 6.70 2.49 -16.21
CA ALA A 20 7.10 3.24 -15.02
C ALA A 20 6.06 3.16 -13.90
N ILE A 21 4.76 3.08 -14.24
CA ILE A 21 3.69 2.85 -13.26
C ILE A 21 3.92 1.54 -12.52
N LYS A 22 4.16 0.45 -13.27
CA LYS A 22 4.39 -0.87 -12.68
C LYS A 22 5.64 -0.86 -11.79
N GLU A 23 6.78 -0.40 -12.31
CA GLU A 23 8.04 -0.33 -11.56
C GLU A 23 7.89 0.48 -10.26
N THR A 24 7.12 1.56 -10.33
CA THR A 24 6.83 2.39 -9.17
C THR A 24 5.97 1.67 -8.13
N LEU A 25 4.88 1.03 -8.57
CA LEU A 25 3.98 0.27 -7.69
C LEU A 25 4.71 -0.91 -7.04
N ASP A 26 5.52 -1.64 -7.79
CA ASP A 26 6.33 -2.74 -7.26
C ASP A 26 7.28 -2.26 -6.14
N GLY A 27 7.76 -1.01 -6.20
CA GLY A 27 8.62 -0.41 -5.19
C GLY A 27 7.92 0.15 -3.95
N VAL A 28 6.64 0.54 -4.03
CA VAL A 28 5.95 1.25 -2.92
C VAL A 28 4.75 0.52 -2.35
N PHE A 29 4.10 -0.34 -3.13
CA PHE A 29 2.79 -0.88 -2.77
C PHE A 29 2.83 -1.86 -1.59
N ALA A 30 3.98 -2.49 -1.32
CA ALA A 30 4.16 -3.35 -0.15
C ALA A 30 3.85 -2.62 1.18
N ALA A 31 4.08 -1.31 1.26
CA ALA A 31 3.81 -0.51 2.46
C ALA A 31 2.39 0.11 2.47
N VAL A 32 1.73 0.21 1.31
CA VAL A 32 0.45 0.92 1.16
C VAL A 32 -0.66 0.38 2.05
N PRO A 33 -0.88 -0.94 2.17
CA PRO A 33 -1.90 -1.47 3.07
C PRO A 33 -1.71 -1.05 4.52
N TYR A 34 -0.47 -1.09 5.02
CA TYR A 34 -0.20 -0.67 6.40
C TYR A 34 -0.32 0.85 6.58
N CYS A 35 0.05 1.65 5.58
CA CYS A 35 -0.22 3.09 5.61
C CYS A 35 -1.73 3.39 5.70
N ILE A 36 -2.57 2.61 5.01
CA ILE A 36 -4.03 2.78 5.04
C ILE A 36 -4.60 2.42 6.41
N ASP A 37 -4.10 1.35 7.04
CA ASP A 37 -4.43 1.03 8.43
C ASP A 37 -4.11 2.18 9.39
N LEU A 38 -2.92 2.77 9.27
CA LEU A 38 -2.45 3.85 10.15
C LEU A 38 -3.28 5.13 10.05
N ILE A 39 -3.89 5.40 8.90
CA ILE A 39 -4.78 6.56 8.69
C ILE A 39 -6.25 6.24 9.00
N GLY A 40 -6.54 5.08 9.63
CA GLY A 40 -7.89 4.67 10.00
C GLY A 40 -8.75 4.18 8.84
N GLY A 41 -8.11 3.76 7.73
CA GLY A 41 -8.77 3.15 6.60
C GLY A 41 -9.09 1.67 6.81
N PRO A 42 -9.64 1.00 5.78
CA PRO A 42 -9.93 -0.43 5.83
C PRO A 42 -8.64 -1.26 5.89
N TYR A 43 -8.76 -2.48 6.43
CA TYR A 43 -7.67 -3.45 6.36
C TYR A 43 -7.56 -4.00 4.95
N LEU A 44 -6.42 -3.73 4.32
CA LEU A 44 -6.12 -4.25 2.99
C LEU A 44 -5.06 -5.35 3.06
N ASP A 45 -5.16 -6.26 2.11
CA ASP A 45 -4.17 -7.30 1.83
C ASP A 45 -4.00 -7.45 0.32
N ALA A 46 -2.94 -8.12 -0.11
CA ALA A 46 -2.65 -8.40 -1.52
C ALA A 46 -2.46 -9.90 -1.75
N ARG A 47 -2.62 -10.33 -3.01
CA ARG A 47 -2.36 -11.72 -3.34
C ARG A 47 -0.86 -12.02 -3.23
N PRO A 48 -0.43 -13.06 -2.50
CA PRO A 48 1.00 -13.30 -2.20
C PRO A 48 1.88 -13.51 -3.44
N ASP A 49 1.31 -14.00 -4.53
CA ASP A 49 1.95 -14.19 -5.83
C ASP A 49 2.22 -12.86 -6.57
N THR A 50 1.58 -11.78 -6.16
CA THR A 50 1.74 -10.46 -6.77
C THR A 50 2.63 -9.54 -5.95
N ILE A 51 2.28 -9.29 -4.68
CA ILE A 51 3.00 -8.37 -3.80
C ILE A 51 2.91 -8.89 -2.36
N ALA A 52 4.05 -9.02 -1.70
CA ALA A 52 4.10 -9.33 -0.27
C ALA A 52 3.85 -8.04 0.54
N VAL A 53 2.72 -7.97 1.22
CA VAL A 53 2.37 -6.82 2.07
C VAL A 53 3.25 -6.80 3.32
N PHE A 54 3.88 -5.67 3.58
CA PHE A 54 4.67 -5.46 4.78
C PHE A 54 3.78 -4.96 5.93
N ARG A 55 3.84 -5.65 7.07
CA ARG A 55 3.23 -5.24 8.34
C ARG A 55 4.15 -5.60 9.51
N PRO A 56 4.31 -4.75 10.53
CA PRO A 56 5.00 -5.12 11.76
C PRO A 56 4.21 -6.20 12.51
N LYS A 57 4.90 -7.01 13.32
CA LYS A 57 4.29 -8.15 14.05
C LYS A 57 3.07 -7.75 14.89
N SER A 58 3.06 -6.55 15.45
CA SER A 58 1.96 -6.02 16.26
C SER A 58 0.72 -5.63 15.45
N ALA A 59 0.84 -5.43 14.14
CA ALA A 59 -0.25 -5.03 13.24
C ALA A 59 -0.72 -6.18 12.33
N LEU A 60 -0.17 -7.38 12.51
CA LEU A 60 -0.70 -8.58 11.87
C LEU A 60 -2.00 -8.96 12.56
N ARG A 61 -3.07 -9.11 11.76
CA ARG A 61 -4.31 -9.68 12.27
C ARG A 61 -4.18 -11.20 12.33
N PRO A 62 -4.82 -11.86 13.30
CA PRO A 62 -4.98 -13.31 13.24
C PRO A 62 -5.65 -13.67 11.92
N ALA A 63 -5.14 -14.70 11.24
CA ALA A 63 -5.88 -15.30 10.15
C ALA A 63 -7.25 -15.75 10.69
N PRO A 64 -8.35 -15.56 9.93
CA PRO A 64 -9.67 -16.05 10.32
C PRO A 64 -9.69 -17.57 10.51
#